data_AF-A0A1Z4GH43-F1
#
_entry.id   AF-A0A1Z4GH43-F1
#
_cell.length_a   1.000
_cell.length_b   1.000
_cell.length_c   1.000
_cell.angle_alpha   90.00
_cell.angle_beta   90.00
_cell.angle_gamma   90.00
#
_symmetry.space_group_name_H-M   'P 1'
#
loop_
_entity.id
_entity.type
_entity.pdbx_description
1 polymer ?
#
loop_
_entity_poly.entity_id
_entity_poly.type
_entity_poly.pdbx_seq_one_letter_code
_entity_poly.pdbx_strand_id
1 'polypeptide(L)'
;MYEMSNDPGVRDTLSFMIARDTMHQNLWLAAIEDLESSGLETTPVPSSFPLELEKREFAYQFWNHSEGTESSEGRWAKGKSIDGKGEFQYVANPQPLGPEPTTTTTRPNLARYAQNSSHTR
;
A
#
# COMPACT_ATOMS: atom_id res chain seq x y z
N MET A 1 23.12 3.45 -2.29
CA MET A 1 23.98 3.40 -1.08
C MET A 1 25.31 2.70 -1.34
N TYR A 2 25.32 1.46 -1.83
CA TYR A 2 26.58 0.76 -2.14
C TYR A 2 27.46 1.55 -3.14
N GLU A 3 26.87 1.95 -4.27
CA GLU A 3 27.53 2.79 -5.30
C GLU A 3 27.78 4.25 -4.88
N MET A 4 27.28 4.67 -3.72
CA MET A 4 27.40 6.03 -3.21
C MET A 4 28.50 6.18 -2.15
N SER A 5 29.15 5.07 -1.76
CA SER A 5 30.23 5.04 -0.77
C SER A 5 31.46 4.35 -1.34
N ASN A 6 32.64 4.83 -0.94
CA ASN A 6 33.93 4.17 -1.20
C ASN A 6 34.55 3.60 0.09
N ASP A 7 33.89 3.72 1.24
CA ASP A 7 34.37 3.14 2.50
C ASP A 7 34.24 1.60 2.47
N PRO A 8 35.35 0.85 2.66
CA PRO A 8 35.33 -0.60 2.58
C PRO A 8 34.41 -1.28 3.61
N GLY A 9 34.33 -0.74 4.84
CA GLY A 9 33.50 -1.30 5.90
C GLY A 9 32.01 -1.08 5.64
N VAL A 10 31.64 0.08 5.08
CA VAL A 10 30.26 0.35 4.64
C VAL A 10 29.87 -0.60 3.51
N ARG A 11 30.73 -0.80 2.50
CA ARG A 11 30.46 -1.73 1.40
C ARG A 11 30.34 -3.17 1.88
N ASP A 12 31.21 -3.62 2.78
CA ASP A 12 31.13 -4.98 3.35
C ASP A 12 29.80 -5.21 4.09
N THR A 13 29.43 -4.26 4.95
CA THR A 13 28.16 -4.31 5.69
C THR A 13 26.95 -4.34 4.75
N LEU A 14 26.91 -3.48 3.74
CA LEU A 14 25.83 -3.45 2.76
C LEU A 14 25.77 -4.75 1.94
N SER A 15 26.91 -5.35 1.60
CA SER A 15 26.96 -6.64 0.89
C SER A 15 26.30 -7.75 1.69
N PHE A 16 26.58 -7.81 3.00
CA PHE A 16 25.91 -8.74 3.90
C PHE A 16 24.40 -8.48 3.99
N MET A 17 23.99 -7.22 4.15
CA MET A 17 22.57 -6.87 4.24
C MET A 17 21.80 -7.22 2.96
N ILE A 18 22.37 -6.99 1.78
CA ILE A 18 21.76 -7.36 0.49
C ILE A 18 21.59 -8.89 0.39
N ALA A 19 22.58 -9.66 0.83
CA ALA A 19 22.47 -11.12 0.86
C ALA A 19 21.36 -11.60 1.82
N ARG A 20 21.23 -10.96 2.98
CA ARG A 20 20.14 -11.24 3.92
C ARG A 20 18.78 -10.84 3.37
N ASP A 21 18.69 -9.72 2.66
CA ASP A 21 17.47 -9.27 2.01
C ASP A 21 17.01 -10.25 0.94
N THR A 22 17.96 -10.79 0.15
CA THR A 22 17.68 -11.87 -0.80
C THR A 22 17.07 -13.09 -0.11
N MET A 23 17.58 -13.49 1.06
CA MET A 23 16.99 -14.59 1.83
C MET A 23 15.57 -14.23 2.29
N HIS A 24 15.36 -13.03 2.84
CA HIS A 24 14.03 -12.62 3.30
C HIS A 24 13.01 -12.55 2.15
N GLN A 25 13.40 -12.08 0.97
CA GLN A 25 12.53 -12.10 -0.22
C GLN A 25 12.11 -13.54 -0.56
N ASN A 26 13.05 -14.49 -0.57
CA ASN A 26 12.73 -15.91 -0.80
C ASN A 26 11.84 -16.50 0.29
N LEU A 27 12.07 -16.14 1.56
CA LEU A 27 11.25 -16.58 2.69
C LEU A 27 9.80 -16.14 2.51
N TRP A 28 9.54 -14.89 2.10
CA TRP A 28 8.18 -14.41 1.88
C TRP A 28 7.51 -15.07 0.68
N LEU A 29 8.24 -15.30 -0.41
CA LEU A 29 7.71 -16.04 -1.56
C LEU A 29 7.31 -17.46 -1.18
N ALA A 30 8.17 -18.17 -0.45
CA ALA A 30 7.88 -19.52 0.04
C ALA A 30 6.69 -19.53 1.00
N ALA A 31 6.59 -18.56 1.91
CA ALA A 31 5.46 -18.46 2.84
C ALA A 31 4.12 -18.23 2.12
N ILE A 32 4.11 -17.43 1.05
CA ILE A 32 2.91 -17.25 0.21
C ILE A 32 2.55 -18.55 -0.50
N GLU A 33 3.52 -19.22 -1.13
CA GLU A 33 3.32 -20.50 -1.81
C GLU A 33 2.81 -21.60 -0.87
N ASP A 34 3.37 -21.69 0.34
CA ASP A 34 2.95 -22.66 1.37
C ASP A 34 1.50 -22.41 1.80
N LEU A 35 1.10 -21.16 2.04
CA LEU A 35 -0.28 -20.81 2.42
C LEU A 35 -1.29 -21.13 1.31
N GLU A 36 -0.93 -20.85 0.05
CA GLU A 36 -1.76 -21.15 -1.12
C GLU A 36 -1.86 -22.66 -1.37
N SER A 37 -0.75 -23.39 -1.31
CA SER A 37 -0.72 -24.84 -1.55
C SER A 37 -1.35 -25.66 -0.42
N SER A 38 -1.29 -25.19 0.83
CA SER A 38 -1.98 -25.82 1.96
C SER A 38 -3.49 -25.54 1.96
N GLY A 39 -3.97 -24.63 1.10
CA GLY A 39 -5.35 -24.17 1.07
C GLY A 39 -5.77 -23.39 2.32
N LEU A 40 -4.81 -22.85 3.08
CA LEU A 40 -5.13 -22.05 4.27
C LEU A 40 -5.55 -20.63 3.90
N GLU A 41 -4.95 -20.09 2.84
CA GLU A 41 -5.31 -18.80 2.27
C GLU A 41 -5.13 -18.82 0.75
N THR A 42 -5.76 -17.87 0.05
CA THR A 42 -5.45 -17.59 -1.36
C THR A 42 -5.43 -16.10 -1.57
N THR A 43 -4.64 -15.61 -2.51
CA THR A 43 -4.68 -14.19 -2.85
C THR A 43 -5.95 -13.82 -3.64
N PRO A 44 -6.56 -12.63 -3.39
CA PRO A 44 -6.23 -11.65 -2.36
C PRO A 44 -6.74 -12.09 -0.97
N VAL A 45 -6.03 -11.68 0.07
CA VAL A 45 -6.32 -12.00 1.47
C VAL A 45 -7.08 -10.86 2.17
N PRO A 46 -7.91 -11.16 3.18
CA PRO A 46 -8.26 -12.50 3.67
C PRO A 46 -9.22 -13.22 2.71
N SER A 47 -8.89 -14.46 2.32
CA SER A 47 -9.71 -15.24 1.38
C SER A 47 -11.07 -15.66 1.96
N SER A 48 -11.21 -15.57 3.28
CA SER A 48 -12.47 -15.81 4.00
C SER A 48 -13.46 -14.65 3.92
N PHE A 49 -13.05 -13.46 3.45
CA PHE A 49 -13.97 -12.34 3.29
C PHE A 49 -14.81 -12.48 2.01
N PRO A 50 -16.15 -12.32 2.07
CA PRO A 50 -16.99 -12.48 0.89
C PRO A 50 -16.74 -11.37 -0.15
N LEU A 51 -16.37 -11.77 -1.38
CA LEU A 51 -16.00 -10.85 -2.46
C LEU A 51 -17.16 -9.95 -2.91
N GLU A 52 -18.41 -10.34 -2.69
CA GLU A 52 -19.59 -9.54 -2.99
C GLU A 52 -19.78 -8.35 -2.04
N LEU A 53 -19.14 -8.40 -0.86
CA LEU A 53 -19.13 -7.29 0.09
C LEU A 53 -17.96 -6.33 -0.16
N GLU A 54 -16.97 -6.75 -0.95
CA GLU A 54 -15.86 -5.91 -1.37
C GLU A 54 -16.36 -4.87 -2.39
N LYS A 55 -15.84 -3.65 -2.30
CA LYS A 55 -16.02 -2.61 -3.33
C LYS A 55 -15.14 -2.92 -4.54
N ARG A 56 -15.48 -4.01 -5.22
CA ARG A 56 -14.70 -4.61 -6.32
C ARG A 56 -14.48 -3.66 -7.49
N GLU A 57 -15.34 -2.66 -7.67
CA GLU A 57 -15.14 -1.62 -8.66
C GLU A 57 -13.78 -0.92 -8.49
N PHE A 58 -13.21 -0.86 -7.27
CA PHE A 58 -11.93 -0.21 -6.99
C PHE A 58 -10.74 -1.18 -6.83
N ALA A 59 -11.00 -2.49 -6.68
CA ALA A 59 -9.99 -3.49 -6.28
C ALA A 59 -8.77 -3.61 -7.21
N TYR A 60 -8.93 -3.23 -8.49
CA TYR A 60 -7.87 -3.31 -9.51
C TYR A 60 -7.53 -1.96 -10.13
N GLN A 61 -7.91 -0.85 -9.49
CA GLN A 61 -7.56 0.49 -9.95
C GLN A 61 -6.29 0.98 -9.26
N PHE A 62 -5.29 1.36 -10.05
CA PHE A 62 -4.16 2.16 -9.57
C PHE A 62 -4.52 3.64 -9.74
N TRP A 63 -4.60 4.36 -8.61
CA TRP A 63 -4.96 5.77 -8.59
C TRP A 63 -3.72 6.65 -8.56
N ASN A 64 -3.56 7.49 -9.58
CA ASN A 64 -2.46 8.44 -9.63
C ASN A 64 -2.78 9.68 -8.79
N HIS A 65 -2.08 9.82 -7.67
CA HIS A 65 -2.15 11.00 -6.80
C HIS A 65 -0.95 11.93 -6.95
N SER A 66 -0.25 11.86 -8.09
CA SER A 66 0.90 12.70 -8.43
C SER A 66 0.63 13.50 -9.70
N GLU A 67 1.35 14.60 -9.90
CA GLU A 67 1.26 15.40 -11.13
C GLU A 67 1.83 14.64 -12.35
N GLY A 68 2.84 13.78 -12.15
CA GLY A 68 3.45 12.93 -13.17
C GLY A 68 2.60 11.71 -13.55
N THR A 69 3.03 10.96 -14.57
CA THR A 69 2.29 9.80 -15.12
C THR A 69 3.13 8.53 -15.28
N GLU A 70 4.37 8.54 -14.82
CA GLU A 70 5.35 7.46 -14.92
C GLU A 70 4.85 6.18 -14.21
N SER A 71 4.00 6.33 -13.18
CA SER A 71 3.39 5.21 -12.46
C SER A 71 2.49 4.33 -13.34
N SER A 72 2.00 4.85 -14.49
CA SER A 72 1.24 4.09 -15.48
C SER A 72 2.05 3.01 -16.19
N GLU A 73 3.38 3.12 -16.18
CA GLU A 73 4.26 2.17 -16.87
C GLU A 73 4.43 0.86 -16.09
N GLY A 74 4.15 0.88 -14.79
CA GLY A 74 4.30 -0.26 -13.89
C GLY A 74 3.37 -1.43 -14.22
N ARG A 75 3.82 -2.65 -13.92
CA ARG A 75 3.02 -3.88 -14.14
C ARG A 75 1.72 -3.91 -13.31
N TRP A 76 1.72 -3.21 -12.18
CA TRP A 76 0.57 -3.04 -11.28
C TRP A 76 -0.53 -2.13 -11.84
N ALA A 77 -0.27 -1.41 -12.93
CA ALA A 77 -1.23 -0.47 -13.54
C ALA A 77 -1.84 -0.97 -14.86
N LYS A 78 -1.43 -2.15 -15.35
CA LYS A 78 -1.84 -2.67 -16.67
C LYS A 78 -1.96 -4.19 -16.74
N GLY A 79 -2.89 -4.65 -17.58
CA GLY A 79 -3.10 -6.06 -17.90
C GLY A 79 -3.75 -6.85 -16.77
N LYS A 80 -3.82 -8.18 -16.94
CA LYS A 80 -4.44 -9.08 -15.94
C LYS A 80 -3.81 -8.91 -14.55
N SER A 81 -4.63 -8.90 -13.51
CA SER A 81 -4.18 -8.82 -12.12
C SER A 81 -3.32 -10.03 -11.74
N ILE A 82 -2.50 -9.89 -10.70
CA ILE A 82 -1.59 -10.97 -10.25
C ILE A 82 -2.38 -12.17 -9.70
N ASP A 83 -3.46 -11.90 -8.96
CA ASP A 83 -4.42 -12.91 -8.47
C ASP A 83 -5.30 -13.52 -9.59
N GLY A 84 -5.22 -12.98 -10.80
CA GLY A 84 -6.01 -13.37 -11.96
C GLY A 84 -7.52 -13.13 -11.88
N LYS A 85 -8.01 -12.41 -10.87
CA LYS A 85 -9.43 -12.14 -10.60
C LYS A 85 -9.94 -10.82 -11.19
N GLY A 86 -9.12 -10.09 -11.95
CA GLY A 86 -9.48 -8.85 -12.63
C GLY A 86 -8.43 -8.38 -13.64
N GLU A 87 -8.62 -7.17 -14.15
CA GLU A 87 -7.65 -6.46 -14.97
C GLU A 87 -7.28 -5.13 -14.29
N PHE A 88 -5.98 -4.84 -14.22
CA PHE A 88 -5.50 -3.57 -13.69
C PHE A 88 -5.87 -2.42 -14.61
N GLN A 89 -6.31 -1.34 -13.99
CA GLN A 89 -6.69 -0.09 -14.64
C GLN A 89 -5.90 1.06 -14.02
N TYR A 90 -5.40 1.96 -14.86
CA TYR A 90 -4.75 3.18 -14.43
C TYR A 90 -5.73 4.35 -14.43
N VAL A 91 -5.93 4.98 -13.28
CA VAL A 91 -6.76 6.18 -13.13
C VAL A 91 -5.87 7.38 -12.98
N ALA A 92 -5.69 8.11 -14.08
CA ALA A 92 -4.77 9.24 -14.14
C ALA A 92 -5.18 10.43 -13.26
N ASN A 93 -6.49 10.67 -13.12
CA ASN A 93 -7.06 11.80 -12.39
C ASN A 93 -8.23 11.34 -11.50
N PRO A 94 -7.95 10.62 -10.39
CA PRO A 94 -9.00 10.10 -9.51
C PRO A 94 -9.81 11.26 -8.91
N GLN A 95 -11.13 11.13 -8.92
CA GLN A 95 -12.03 12.14 -8.36
C GLN A 95 -12.42 11.77 -6.92
N PRO A 96 -12.63 12.76 -6.02
CA PRO A 96 -13.23 12.50 -4.72
C PRO A 96 -14.62 11.85 -4.90
N LEU A 97 -14.82 10.69 -4.25
CA LEU A 97 -16.09 9.95 -4.34
C LEU A 97 -17.06 10.30 -3.21
N GLY A 98 -16.55 10.88 -2.12
CA GLY A 98 -17.34 11.28 -0.97
C GLY A 98 -17.78 12.75 -1.06
N PRO A 99 -18.93 13.11 -0.45
CA PRO A 99 -19.28 14.51 -0.27
C PRO A 99 -18.32 15.19 0.71
N GLU A 100 -18.23 16.51 0.63
CA GLU A 100 -17.52 17.29 1.65
C GLU A 100 -18.18 17.07 3.02
N PRO A 101 -17.44 16.62 4.05
CA PRO A 101 -18.02 16.30 5.34
C PRO A 101 -18.51 17.58 6.01
N THR A 102 -19.80 17.62 6.36
CA THR A 102 -20.35 18.69 7.20
C THR A 102 -20.20 18.29 8.66
N THR A 103 -19.31 18.95 9.39
CA THR A 103 -19.21 18.75 10.84
C THR A 103 -20.36 19.44 11.56
N THR A 104 -21.10 18.74 12.41
CA THR A 104 -22.04 19.39 13.33
C THR A 104 -21.26 20.19 14.38
N THR A 105 -21.71 21.41 14.70
CA THR A 105 -21.15 22.19 15.82
C THR A 105 -21.09 21.35 17.09
N THR A 106 -19.88 21.16 17.61
CA THR A 106 -19.59 20.47 18.86
C THR A 106 -20.49 21.02 19.98
N ARG A 107 -21.07 20.13 20.82
CA ARG A 107 -21.87 20.56 22.00
C ARG A 107 -21.06 21.59 22.81
N PRO A 108 -21.67 22.66 23.36
CA PRO A 108 -20.96 23.78 23.98
C PRO A 108 -19.89 23.38 25.01
N ASN A 109 -20.06 22.23 25.68
CA ASN A 109 -19.20 21.76 26.76
C ASN A 109 -17.97 20.96 26.28
N LEU A 110 -17.91 20.57 25.00
CA LEU A 110 -16.80 19.82 24.41
C LEU A 110 -15.83 20.73 23.63
N ALA A 111 -16.23 21.97 23.29
CA ALA A 111 -15.39 22.94 22.58
C ALA A 111 -14.30 23.60 23.46
N ARG A 112 -14.35 23.48 24.79
CA ARG A 112 -13.43 24.20 25.70
C ARG A 112 -12.03 23.59 25.82
N TYR A 113 -11.77 22.40 25.30
CA TYR A 113 -10.43 21.79 25.33
C TYR A 113 -9.58 22.04 24.08
N ALA A 114 -10.19 22.34 22.93
CA ALA A 114 -9.46 22.53 21.68
C ALA A 114 -8.82 23.93 21.54
N GLN A 115 -9.33 24.95 22.24
CA GLN A 115 -8.80 26.32 22.14
C GLN A 115 -7.76 26.69 23.23
N ASN A 116 -7.57 25.84 24.25
CA ASN A 116 -6.65 26.15 25.36
C ASN A 116 -5.24 25.55 25.22
N SER A 117 -4.94 24.83 24.13
CA SER A 117 -3.63 24.19 23.94
C SER A 117 -2.66 25.00 23.05
N SER A 118 -3.07 26.19 22.58
CA SER A 118 -2.22 27.05 21.74
C SER A 118 -1.63 28.27 22.48
N HIS A 119 -1.80 28.39 23.79
CA HIS A 119 -1.14 29.44 24.60
C HIS A 119 -0.68 28.89 25.96
N THR A 120 0.50 28.26 25.97
CA THR A 120 1.52 28.10 27.04
C THR A 120 2.30 26.82 26.68
N ARG A 121 3.60 26.84 26.39
CA ARG A 121 4.69 27.72 26.78
C ARG A 121 5.79 27.64 25.72
#